data_AF-A0A3B8JC32-F1
#
_entry.id   AF-A0A3B8JC32-F1
#
_cell.length_a   1.000
_cell.length_b   1.000
_cell.length_c   1.000
_cell.angle_alpha   90.00
_cell.angle_beta   90.00
_cell.angle_gamma   90.00
#
_symmetry.space_group_name_H-M   'P 1'
#
loop_
_entity.id
_entity.type
_entity.pdbx_description
1 polymer ?
#
loop_
_entity_poly.entity_id
_entity_poly.type
_entity_poly.pdbx_seq_one_letter_code
_entity_poly.pdbx_strand_id
1 'polypeptide(L)'
;MKGKLIALLLLCSASLLAQPQNNTGALRIAKLKYNGGGDWYANKTALPNLIEFCNRNLGMQLAPQEDVIEVGNPELFLYPYVYLTGHGNVVFSEAEAENLRNYLIAGGFLHIDDNYGLDPFIRLEMKKVFPNLDFVELPFDHPIYQQRFTFSEGLPKVHEHDSKPPQGFGNMYQGR
;
A
#
# COMPACT_ATOMS: atom_id res chain seq x y z
N MET A 1 47.62 4.30 66.19
CA MET A 1 47.87 3.06 65.44
C MET A 1 46.86 2.96 64.32
N LYS A 2 47.34 2.82 63.08
CA LYS A 2 46.54 2.88 61.83
C LYS A 2 45.80 1.56 61.62
N GLY A 3 44.48 1.55 61.67
CA GLY A 3 43.64 0.46 61.17
C GLY A 3 43.24 0.76 59.73
N LYS A 4 43.78 0.01 58.76
CA LYS A 4 43.33 0.06 57.36
C LYS A 4 42.15 -0.89 57.22
N LEU A 5 40.94 -0.35 57.03
CA LEU A 5 39.78 -1.12 56.58
C LEU A 5 39.76 -1.05 55.05
N ILE A 6 40.11 -2.14 54.39
CA ILE A 6 39.98 -2.28 52.93
C ILE A 6 38.54 -2.71 52.67
N ALA A 7 37.69 -1.77 52.30
CA ALA A 7 36.38 -2.08 51.72
C ALA A 7 36.58 -2.34 50.22
N LEU A 8 36.51 -3.61 49.83
CA LEU A 8 36.52 -4.04 48.44
C LEU A 8 35.12 -3.72 47.85
N LEU A 9 34.98 -2.56 47.20
CA LEU A 9 33.81 -2.28 46.37
C LEU A 9 33.91 -3.14 45.10
N LEU A 10 33.15 -4.24 45.06
CA LEU A 10 32.78 -4.88 43.80
C LEU A 10 31.80 -3.94 43.06
N LEU A 11 32.35 -3.10 42.19
CA LEU A 11 31.57 -2.48 41.13
C LEU A 11 31.21 -3.57 40.12
N CYS A 12 30.04 -4.20 40.31
CA CYS A 12 29.36 -4.90 39.24
C CYS A 12 28.93 -3.86 38.20
N SER A 13 29.81 -3.57 37.25
CA SER A 13 29.47 -2.94 35.99
C SER A 13 28.61 -3.90 35.17
N ALA A 14 27.34 -4.01 35.54
CA ALA A 14 26.29 -4.56 34.68
C ALA A 14 26.20 -3.62 33.47
N SER A 15 27.02 -3.94 32.46
CA SER A 15 26.90 -3.34 31.15
C SER A 15 25.53 -3.78 30.62
N LEU A 16 24.52 -2.94 30.76
CA LEU A 16 23.30 -3.07 29.98
C LEU A 16 23.76 -2.94 28.52
N LEU A 17 23.98 -4.08 27.88
CA LEU A 17 23.91 -4.13 26.43
C LEU A 17 22.47 -3.80 26.10
N ALA A 18 22.22 -2.52 25.81
CA ALA A 18 21.03 -2.11 25.10
C ALA A 18 21.07 -2.89 23.77
N GLN A 19 20.35 -4.00 23.72
CA GLN A 19 20.07 -4.66 22.46
C GLN A 19 19.36 -3.62 21.60
N PRO A 20 19.80 -3.37 20.36
CA PRO A 20 19.00 -2.59 19.44
C PRO A 20 17.65 -3.31 19.34
N GLN A 21 16.62 -2.71 19.93
CA GLN A 21 15.26 -3.09 19.60
C GLN A 21 15.12 -2.74 18.12
N ASN A 22 15.27 -3.73 17.25
CA ASN A 22 14.81 -3.67 15.87
C ASN A 22 13.27 -3.64 15.89
N ASN A 23 12.69 -2.62 16.54
CA ASN A 23 11.31 -2.22 16.38
C ASN A 23 11.21 -1.28 15.18
N THR A 24 11.76 -1.69 14.04
CA THR A 24 11.18 -1.27 12.77
C THR A 24 9.86 -2.04 12.68
N GLY A 25 8.80 -1.45 13.24
CA GLY A 25 7.46 -2.02 13.14
C GLY A 25 7.22 -2.38 11.68
N ALA A 26 6.88 -3.65 11.43
CA ALA A 26 6.73 -4.15 10.07
C ALA A 26 5.76 -3.24 9.31
N LEU A 27 6.19 -2.75 8.14
CA LEU A 27 5.38 -1.85 7.34
C LEU A 27 4.11 -2.59 6.90
N ARG A 28 2.95 -1.98 7.10
CA ARG A 28 1.67 -2.61 6.79
C ARG A 28 1.11 -2.03 5.50
N ILE A 29 0.41 -2.86 4.75
CA ILE A 29 -0.37 -2.47 3.58
C ILE A 29 -1.80 -2.94 3.77
N ALA A 30 -2.75 -2.27 3.13
CA ALA A 30 -4.16 -2.55 3.37
C ALA A 30 -4.94 -2.82 2.08
N LYS A 31 -5.98 -3.64 2.20
CA LYS A 31 -7.07 -3.79 1.25
C LYS A 31 -8.18 -2.80 1.58
N LEU A 32 -8.62 -2.03 0.59
CA LEU A 32 -9.64 -1.01 0.76
C LEU A 32 -11.03 -1.65 0.70
N LYS A 33 -11.78 -1.55 1.80
CA LYS A 33 -13.18 -1.94 1.88
C LYS A 33 -14.06 -0.74 1.51
N TYR A 34 -14.91 -0.93 0.51
CA TYR A 34 -15.80 0.10 -0.04
C TYR A 34 -17.29 -0.34 0.01
N ASN A 35 -18.20 0.63 -0.16
CA ASN A 35 -19.65 0.39 -0.21
C ASN A 35 -20.13 0.14 -1.65
N GLY A 36 -21.39 -0.26 -1.84
CA GLY A 36 -21.98 -0.45 -3.19
C GLY A 36 -22.32 -1.90 -3.53
N GLY A 37 -21.93 -2.86 -2.68
CA GLY A 37 -22.27 -4.28 -2.84
C GLY A 37 -21.30 -5.06 -3.72
N GLY A 38 -20.26 -4.43 -4.26
CA GLY A 38 -19.14 -5.14 -4.90
C GLY A 38 -18.31 -5.97 -3.91
N ASP A 39 -17.60 -6.95 -4.44
CA ASP A 39 -16.78 -7.90 -3.68
C ASP A 39 -15.36 -7.38 -3.44
N TRP A 40 -15.23 -6.33 -2.63
CA TRP A 40 -13.94 -5.76 -2.21
C TRP A 40 -12.95 -6.81 -1.64
N TYR A 41 -13.44 -7.96 -1.20
CA TYR A 41 -12.68 -9.10 -0.68
C TYR A 41 -12.22 -10.12 -1.75
N ALA A 42 -12.32 -9.77 -3.04
CA ALA A 42 -11.80 -10.57 -4.14
C ALA A 42 -10.25 -10.71 -4.06
N ASN A 43 -9.70 -11.49 -5.00
CA ASN A 43 -8.27 -11.74 -5.17
C ASN A 43 -7.54 -12.04 -3.84
N LYS A 44 -8.01 -13.07 -3.12
CA LYS A 44 -7.53 -13.40 -1.77
C LYS A 44 -6.02 -13.62 -1.66
N THR A 45 -5.36 -14.02 -2.75
CA THR A 45 -3.92 -14.28 -2.79
C THR A 45 -3.08 -13.10 -3.29
N ALA A 46 -3.67 -12.03 -3.83
CA ALA A 46 -2.91 -10.94 -4.45
C ALA A 46 -1.96 -10.24 -3.47
N LEU A 47 -2.47 -9.75 -2.34
CA LEU A 47 -1.64 -9.08 -1.33
C LEU A 47 -0.70 -10.04 -0.60
N PRO A 48 -1.12 -11.24 -0.16
CA PRO A 48 -0.18 -12.21 0.42
C PRO A 48 1.00 -12.53 -0.50
N ASN A 49 0.74 -12.76 -1.79
CA ASN A 49 1.80 -13.04 -2.76
C ASN A 49 2.70 -11.82 -3.00
N LEU A 50 2.13 -10.62 -3.06
CA LEU A 50 2.89 -9.37 -3.19
C LEU A 50 3.79 -9.14 -1.98
N ILE A 51 3.27 -9.35 -0.76
CA ILE A 51 4.00 -9.23 0.50
C ILE A 51 5.18 -10.19 0.52
N GLU A 52 4.94 -11.47 0.22
CA GLU A 52 6.00 -12.48 0.16
C GLU A 52 7.07 -12.11 -0.87
N PHE A 53 6.64 -11.69 -2.07
CA PHE A 53 7.53 -11.31 -3.14
C PHE A 53 8.40 -10.10 -2.76
N CYS A 54 7.80 -9.06 -2.19
CA CYS A 54 8.51 -7.86 -1.76
C CYS A 54 9.51 -8.16 -0.64
N ASN A 55 9.10 -8.93 0.37
CA ASN A 55 10.01 -9.31 1.46
C ASN A 55 11.18 -10.16 0.93
N ARG A 56 10.92 -11.11 0.02
CA ARG A 56 11.96 -11.99 -0.53
C ARG A 56 12.92 -11.28 -1.49
N ASN A 57 12.40 -10.45 -2.39
CA ASN A 57 13.18 -9.93 -3.52
C ASN A 57 13.65 -8.48 -3.33
N LEU A 58 12.97 -7.72 -2.46
CA LEU A 58 13.27 -6.31 -2.20
C LEU A 58 13.87 -6.09 -0.81
N GLY A 59 13.95 -7.13 0.03
CA GLY A 59 14.39 -6.99 1.42
C GLY A 59 13.47 -6.10 2.24
N MET A 60 12.21 -5.96 1.83
CA MET A 60 11.21 -5.23 2.60
C MET A 60 10.90 -5.97 3.90
N GLN A 61 10.39 -5.22 4.87
CA GLN A 61 9.92 -5.73 6.15
C GLN A 61 8.41 -5.52 6.24
N LEU A 62 7.66 -5.98 5.23
CA LEU A 62 6.21 -5.92 5.23
C LEU A 62 5.65 -6.91 6.25
N ALA A 63 4.58 -6.51 6.95
CA ALA A 63 3.83 -7.43 7.78
C ALA A 63 3.29 -8.59 6.93
N PRO A 64 3.28 -9.84 7.44
CA PRO A 64 2.93 -11.03 6.66
C PRO A 64 1.45 -11.12 6.27
N GLN A 65 0.60 -10.26 6.84
CA GLN A 65 -0.83 -10.19 6.55
C GLN A 65 -1.19 -8.76 6.20
N GLU A 66 -2.02 -8.60 5.18
CA GLU A 66 -2.67 -7.32 4.89
C GLU A 66 -3.69 -6.96 5.95
N ASP A 67 -3.91 -5.67 6.15
CA ASP A 67 -5.07 -5.17 6.87
C ASP A 67 -6.25 -4.94 5.93
N VAL A 68 -7.43 -4.79 6.51
CA VAL A 68 -8.62 -4.27 5.81
C VAL A 68 -8.94 -2.92 6.41
N ILE A 69 -9.09 -1.92 5.56
CA ILE A 69 -9.38 -0.55 5.99
C ILE A 69 -10.58 0.01 5.22
N GLU A 70 -11.48 0.69 5.90
CA GLU A 70 -12.62 1.37 5.29
C GLU A 70 -12.21 2.73 4.75
N VAL A 71 -12.82 3.18 3.65
CA VAL A 71 -12.44 4.42 2.95
C VAL A 71 -12.46 5.65 3.86
N GLY A 72 -13.46 5.74 4.75
CA GLY A 72 -13.62 6.86 5.66
C GLY A 72 -12.85 6.73 6.98
N ASN A 73 -12.11 5.63 7.19
CA ASN A 73 -11.40 5.43 8.45
C ASN A 73 -10.13 6.31 8.49
N PRO A 74 -9.92 7.11 9.55
CA PRO A 74 -8.73 7.96 9.69
C PRO A 74 -7.41 7.17 9.77
N GLU A 75 -7.44 5.89 10.13
CA GLU A 75 -6.25 5.02 10.12
C GLU A 75 -5.76 4.68 8.70
N LEU A 76 -6.51 5.05 7.65
CA LEU A 76 -6.07 4.94 6.25
C LEU A 76 -4.69 5.58 6.03
N PHE A 77 -4.39 6.68 6.74
CA PHE A 77 -3.11 7.40 6.66
C PHE A 77 -1.91 6.64 7.24
N LEU A 78 -2.14 5.51 7.91
CA LEU A 78 -1.06 4.66 8.43
C LEU A 78 -0.47 3.73 7.35
N TYR A 79 -1.14 3.61 6.20
CA TYR A 79 -0.74 2.71 5.12
C TYR A 79 -0.17 3.52 3.95
N PRO A 80 1.10 3.36 3.55
CA PRO A 80 1.61 4.06 2.36
C PRO A 80 1.05 3.49 1.05
N TYR A 81 0.52 2.28 1.10
CA TYR A 81 -0.01 1.55 -0.04
C TYR A 81 -1.33 0.89 0.34
N VAL A 82 -2.34 1.16 -0.47
CA VAL A 82 -3.69 0.63 -0.32
C VAL A 82 -4.11 0.01 -1.65
N TYR A 83 -4.72 -1.17 -1.59
CA TYR A 83 -5.13 -1.94 -2.75
C TYR A 83 -6.65 -2.07 -2.80
N LEU A 84 -7.23 -1.75 -3.95
CA LEU A 84 -8.66 -1.87 -4.24
C LEU A 84 -8.84 -2.81 -5.43
N THR A 85 -9.74 -3.78 -5.29
CA THR A 85 -10.13 -4.71 -6.35
C THR A 85 -11.58 -5.16 -6.13
N GLY A 86 -12.14 -5.90 -7.07
CA GLY A 86 -13.49 -6.45 -7.02
C GLY A 86 -14.22 -6.24 -8.33
N HIS A 87 -15.51 -6.56 -8.31
CA HIS A 87 -16.41 -6.53 -9.45
C HIS A 87 -17.61 -5.64 -9.14
N GLY A 88 -18.08 -4.92 -10.16
CA GLY A 88 -19.30 -4.13 -10.07
C GLY A 88 -19.15 -2.88 -9.21
N ASN A 89 -20.23 -2.54 -8.50
CA ASN A 89 -20.42 -1.24 -7.88
C ASN A 89 -19.41 -0.95 -6.75
N VAL A 90 -18.64 0.11 -6.96
CA VAL A 90 -17.92 0.85 -5.91
C VAL A 90 -18.74 2.11 -5.62
N VAL A 91 -18.93 2.43 -4.34
CA VAL A 91 -19.62 3.64 -3.90
C VAL A 91 -18.87 4.24 -2.72
N PHE A 92 -18.52 5.51 -2.86
CA PHE A 92 -18.05 6.40 -1.80
C PHE A 92 -19.13 7.43 -1.50
N SER A 93 -19.37 7.66 -0.21
CA SER A 93 -19.99 8.90 0.27
C SER A 93 -19.05 10.09 0.03
N GLU A 94 -19.59 11.31 0.12
CA GLU A 94 -18.78 12.53 -0.03
C GLU A 94 -17.64 12.60 1.01
N ALA A 95 -17.91 12.20 2.25
CA ALA A 95 -16.90 12.16 3.31
C ALA A 95 -15.81 11.11 3.05
N GLU A 96 -16.17 9.94 2.50
CA GLU A 96 -15.20 8.92 2.10
C GLU A 96 -14.35 9.38 0.91
N ALA A 97 -14.97 10.00 -0.09
CA ALA A 97 -14.25 10.54 -1.24
C ALA A 97 -13.29 11.67 -0.85
N GLU A 98 -13.70 12.53 0.08
CA GLU A 98 -12.85 13.57 0.65
C GLU A 98 -11.70 12.97 1.48
N ASN A 99 -11.96 11.97 2.32
CA ASN A 99 -10.91 11.30 3.10
C ASN A 99 -9.88 10.63 2.18
N LEU A 100 -10.34 9.93 1.13
CA LEU A 100 -9.48 9.30 0.14
C LEU A 100 -8.66 10.34 -0.64
N ARG A 101 -9.27 11.48 -1.02
CA ARG A 101 -8.54 12.60 -1.63
C ARG A 101 -7.42 13.07 -0.72
N ASN A 102 -7.72 13.33 0.55
CA ASN A 102 -6.76 13.83 1.52
C ASN A 102 -5.62 12.83 1.75
N TYR A 103 -5.91 11.53 1.80
CA TYR A 103 -4.92 10.46 1.85
C TYR A 103 -3.96 10.48 0.64
N LEU A 104 -4.51 10.57 -0.58
CA LEU A 104 -3.71 10.59 -1.81
C LEU A 104 -2.84 11.86 -1.92
N ILE A 105 -3.40 13.03 -1.58
CA ILE A 105 -2.65 14.29 -1.54
C ILE A 105 -1.54 14.24 -0.48
N ALA A 106 -1.77 13.57 0.65
CA ALA A 106 -0.78 13.40 1.71
C ALA A 106 0.36 12.42 1.35
N GLY A 107 0.34 11.82 0.17
CA GLY A 107 1.38 10.92 -0.34
C GLY A 107 1.04 9.44 -0.23
N GLY A 108 -0.21 9.10 0.11
CA GLY A 108 -0.72 7.73 0.01
C GLY A 108 -0.79 7.26 -1.45
N PHE A 109 -0.62 5.95 -1.65
CA PHE A 109 -0.78 5.32 -2.97
C PHE A 109 -1.99 4.38 -2.98
N LEU A 110 -2.82 4.49 -4.01
CA LEU A 110 -3.95 3.60 -4.25
C LEU A 110 -3.71 2.79 -5.53
N HIS A 111 -3.54 1.48 -5.38
CA HIS A 111 -3.50 0.54 -6.50
C HIS A 111 -4.90 -0.01 -6.74
N ILE A 112 -5.48 0.28 -7.90
CA ILE A 112 -6.75 -0.27 -8.34
C ILE A 112 -6.48 -1.41 -9.33
N ASP A 113 -6.96 -2.60 -9.02
CA ASP A 113 -6.88 -3.80 -9.86
C ASP A 113 -8.28 -4.19 -10.33
N ASP A 114 -8.59 -3.81 -11.57
CA ASP A 114 -9.78 -4.29 -12.27
C ASP A 114 -9.55 -5.73 -12.72
N ASN A 115 -9.97 -6.66 -11.86
CA ASN A 115 -9.89 -8.09 -12.10
C ASN A 115 -11.07 -8.65 -12.91
N TYR A 116 -11.98 -7.79 -13.38
CA TYR A 116 -12.94 -7.93 -14.50
C TYR A 116 -14.23 -7.12 -14.23
N GLY A 117 -14.38 -5.94 -14.86
CA GLY A 117 -15.64 -5.19 -14.82
C GLY A 117 -15.78 -4.20 -13.66
N LEU A 118 -14.66 -3.76 -13.07
CA LEU A 118 -14.59 -2.69 -12.07
C LEU A 118 -14.48 -1.30 -12.71
N ASP A 119 -13.79 -1.18 -13.85
CA ASP A 119 -13.38 0.08 -14.47
C ASP A 119 -14.51 1.13 -14.60
N PRO A 120 -15.72 0.80 -15.08
CA PRO A 120 -16.80 1.80 -15.21
C PRO A 120 -17.24 2.40 -13.88
N PHE A 121 -17.20 1.62 -12.79
CA PHE A 121 -17.69 2.03 -11.48
C PHE A 121 -16.63 2.82 -10.72
N ILE A 122 -15.39 2.35 -10.72
CA ILE A 122 -14.31 3.04 -10.00
C ILE A 122 -13.97 4.40 -10.65
N ARG A 123 -14.08 4.53 -11.98
CA ARG A 123 -13.87 5.83 -12.66
C ARG A 123 -14.86 6.90 -12.19
N LEU A 124 -16.13 6.53 -12.00
CA LEU A 124 -17.17 7.45 -11.50
C LEU A 124 -16.84 7.91 -10.07
N GLU A 125 -16.44 6.98 -9.21
CA GLU A 125 -16.13 7.31 -7.82
C GLU A 125 -14.83 8.12 -7.69
N MET A 126 -13.85 7.85 -8.53
CA MET A 126 -12.62 8.64 -8.57
C MET A 126 -12.83 10.07 -9.10
N LYS A 127 -13.95 10.36 -9.79
CA LYS A 127 -14.34 11.75 -10.08
C LYS A 127 -14.85 12.49 -8.84
N LYS A 128 -15.41 11.81 -7.85
CA LYS A 128 -15.70 12.43 -6.54
C LYS A 128 -14.38 12.75 -5.81
N VAL A 129 -13.42 11.83 -5.88
CA VAL A 129 -12.09 11.98 -5.26
C VAL A 129 -11.28 13.08 -5.96
N PHE A 130 -11.20 13.11 -7.28
CA PHE A 130 -10.52 14.17 -8.03
C PHE A 130 -11.36 14.61 -9.25
N PRO A 131 -12.21 15.65 -9.08
CA PRO A 131 -13.17 16.06 -10.12
C PRO A 131 -12.54 16.43 -11.47
N ASN A 132 -11.32 16.98 -11.43
CA ASN A 132 -10.62 17.51 -12.60
C ASN A 132 -9.55 16.55 -13.14
N LEU A 133 -9.40 15.36 -12.57
CA LEU A 133 -8.43 14.37 -13.05
C LEU A 133 -9.14 13.21 -13.72
N ASP A 134 -8.47 12.65 -14.73
CA ASP A 134 -8.89 11.47 -15.46
C ASP A 134 -7.80 10.42 -15.37
N PHE A 135 -8.22 9.15 -15.45
CA PHE A 135 -7.29 8.05 -15.67
C PHE A 135 -6.78 8.11 -17.10
N VAL A 136 -5.49 8.38 -17.25
CA VAL A 136 -4.79 8.42 -18.53
C VAL A 136 -3.89 7.19 -18.64
N GLU A 137 -3.87 6.57 -19.82
CA GLU A 137 -2.96 5.46 -20.07
C GLU A 137 -1.50 5.92 -19.94
N LEU A 138 -0.71 5.17 -19.17
CA LEU A 138 0.67 5.51 -18.92
C LEU A 138 1.55 4.99 -20.08
N PRO A 139 2.39 5.83 -20.68
CA PRO A 139 3.31 5.38 -21.71
C PRO A 139 4.36 4.42 -21.12
N PHE A 140 4.92 3.53 -21.93
CA PHE A 140 5.86 2.49 -21.43
C PHE A 140 7.20 3.05 -20.92
N ASP A 141 7.52 4.30 -21.25
CA ASP A 141 8.66 5.04 -20.71
C ASP A 141 8.35 5.74 -19.36
N HIS A 142 7.11 5.65 -18.87
CA HIS A 142 6.73 6.20 -17.57
C HIS A 142 7.59 5.57 -16.46
N PRO A 143 8.08 6.35 -15.47
CA PRO A 143 9.00 5.86 -14.44
C PRO A 143 8.50 4.66 -13.65
N ILE A 144 7.19 4.45 -13.54
CA ILE A 144 6.60 3.28 -12.85
C ILE A 144 7.08 1.94 -13.45
N TYR A 145 7.42 1.91 -14.74
CA TYR A 145 7.92 0.73 -15.45
C TYR A 145 9.45 0.56 -15.38
N GLN A 146 10.15 1.51 -14.76
CA GLN A 146 11.61 1.59 -14.70
C GLN A 146 12.10 1.76 -13.24
N GLN A 147 11.56 0.95 -12.33
CA GLN A 147 11.91 0.97 -10.91
C GLN A 147 12.96 -0.12 -10.62
N ARG A 148 12.72 -0.95 -9.59
CA ARG A 148 13.63 -2.06 -9.25
C ARG A 148 13.68 -3.15 -10.33
N PHE A 149 12.57 -3.30 -11.05
CA PHE A 149 12.43 -4.18 -12.21
C PHE A 149 12.05 -3.32 -13.42
N THR A 150 12.54 -3.73 -14.59
CA THR A 150 12.28 -3.05 -15.86
C THR A 150 11.21 -3.79 -16.64
N PHE A 151 10.20 -3.05 -17.09
CA PHE A 151 9.13 -3.53 -17.95
C PHE A 151 9.14 -2.72 -19.26
N SER A 152 9.99 -3.11 -20.22
CA SER A 152 10.18 -2.35 -21.48
C SER A 152 8.93 -2.28 -22.36
N GLU A 153 8.06 -3.29 -22.26
CA GLU A 153 6.81 -3.40 -23.02
C GLU A 153 5.57 -3.04 -22.16
N GLY A 154 5.76 -2.29 -21.06
CA GLY A 154 4.69 -1.95 -20.13
C GLY A 154 4.24 -3.12 -19.26
N LEU A 155 3.01 -3.05 -18.75
CA LEU A 155 2.48 -4.08 -17.84
C LEU A 155 2.44 -5.47 -18.51
N PRO A 156 2.90 -6.54 -17.83
CA PRO A 156 2.75 -7.88 -18.34
C PRO A 156 1.28 -8.31 -18.31
N LYS A 157 0.87 -9.10 -19.31
CA LYS A 157 -0.43 -9.77 -19.30
C LYS A 157 -0.41 -10.91 -18.28
N VAL A 158 -1.23 -10.80 -17.23
CA VAL A 158 -1.31 -11.80 -16.14
C VAL A 158 -2.62 -12.61 -16.14
N HIS A 159 -3.65 -12.14 -16.85
CA HIS A 159 -4.95 -12.82 -16.99
C HIS A 159 -5.68 -12.39 -18.28
N GLU A 160 -6.54 -13.25 -18.83
CA GLU A 160 -7.26 -13.02 -20.10
C GLU A 160 -8.78 -13.20 -19.95
N HIS A 161 -9.55 -12.22 -20.46
CA HIS A 161 -11.01 -12.27 -20.56
C HIS A 161 -11.47 -11.95 -21.99
N ASP A 162 -11.15 -10.74 -22.48
CA ASP A 162 -11.61 -10.23 -23.78
C ASP A 162 -10.51 -10.22 -24.87
N SER A 163 -9.39 -10.91 -24.63
CA SER A 163 -8.19 -10.87 -25.49
C SER A 163 -7.62 -9.46 -25.78
N LYS A 164 -7.98 -8.46 -24.97
CA LYS A 164 -7.41 -7.09 -25.01
C LYS A 164 -5.97 -7.06 -24.45
N PRO A 165 -5.11 -6.11 -24.90
CA PRO A 165 -3.78 -5.93 -24.32
C PRO A 165 -3.83 -5.54 -22.83
N PRO A 166 -2.76 -5.78 -22.05
CA PRO A 166 -2.65 -5.21 -20.72
C PRO A 166 -2.46 -3.69 -20.81
N GLN A 167 -3.09 -2.93 -19.91
CA GLN A 167 -3.04 -1.47 -19.91
C GLN A 167 -2.85 -0.95 -18.49
N GLY A 168 -1.99 0.05 -18.33
CA GLY A 168 -1.80 0.74 -17.05
C GLY A 168 -2.31 2.16 -17.16
N PHE A 169 -3.15 2.56 -16.21
CA PHE A 169 -3.69 3.92 -16.15
C PHE A 169 -3.21 4.62 -14.88
N GLY A 170 -2.97 5.93 -14.97
CA GLY A 170 -2.65 6.79 -13.84
C GLY A 170 -3.65 7.93 -13.71
N ASN A 171 -4.05 8.22 -12.48
CA ASN A 171 -4.80 9.41 -12.11
C ASN A 171 -3.85 10.32 -11.31
N MET A 172 -3.16 11.21 -12.04
CA MET A 172 -1.92 11.85 -11.54
C MET A 172 -2.22 13.21 -10.89
N TYR A 173 -1.87 13.37 -9.62
CA TYR A 173 -2.00 14.64 -8.90
C TYR A 173 -0.64 15.34 -8.81
N GLN A 174 -0.53 16.51 -9.45
CA GLN A 174 0.72 17.30 -9.46
C GLN A 174 1.96 16.52 -9.94
N GLY A 175 1.76 15.62 -10.91
CA GLY A 175 2.83 14.81 -11.50
C GLY A 175 3.23 13.58 -10.67
N ARG A 176 2.39 13.17 -9.70
CA ARG A 176 2.56 11.97 -8.88
C ARG A 176 1.33 11.08 -8.94
#